data_AF-A0A8S1B3I6-F1
#
_entry.id   AF-A0A8S1B3I6-F1
#
_cell.length_a   1.000
_cell.length_b   1.000
_cell.length_c   1.000
_cell.angle_alpha   90.00
_cell.angle_beta   90.00
_cell.angle_gamma   90.00
#
_symmetry.space_group_name_H-M   'P 1'
#
loop_
_entity.id
_entity.type
_entity.pdbx_description
1 polymer ?
#
loop_
_entity_poly.entity_id
_entity_poly.type
_entity_poly.pdbx_seq_one_letter_code
_entity_poly.pdbx_strand_id
1 'polypeptide(L)'
;MTMIDGKVCNAATNTSSTSRCFICGATSKDFNDLSKNNVVKCPEALEFGISNLHAKIRLFESVLHLAYKLPVKKYRERRTPEEKLLEEQRKGEIQERFRTETGLLIDMPKHNFGNTNDGNTSRRFFDDTELTAEITFGLY
;
A
#
# COMPACT_ATOMS: atom_id res chain seq x y z
N MET A 1 8.12 -23.12 3.27
CA MET A 1 9.30 -22.22 3.23
C MET A 1 8.80 -20.79 3.44
N THR A 2 9.00 -20.16 4.61
CA THR A 2 8.17 -19.00 5.05
C THR A 2 8.86 -17.63 5.01
N MET A 3 10.14 -17.54 4.64
CA MET A 3 10.87 -16.26 4.52
C MET A 3 11.06 -15.86 3.05
N ILE A 4 9.95 -15.67 2.35
CA ILE A 4 9.93 -15.40 0.91
C ILE A 4 9.21 -14.08 0.63
N ASP A 5 9.75 -13.26 -0.28
CA ASP A 5 9.07 -12.07 -0.78
C ASP A 5 7.91 -12.43 -1.72
N GLY A 6 6.87 -11.59 -1.76
CA GLY A 6 5.71 -11.81 -2.61
C GLY A 6 6.05 -11.97 -4.10
N LYS A 7 7.12 -11.32 -4.60
CA LYS A 7 7.56 -11.52 -5.99
C LYS A 7 8.12 -12.93 -6.22
N VAL A 8 8.84 -13.48 -5.25
CA VAL A 8 9.36 -14.84 -5.34
C VAL A 8 8.22 -15.85 -5.22
N CYS A 9 7.20 -15.58 -4.38
CA CYS A 9 5.97 -16.38 -4.35
C CYS A 9 5.23 -16.35 -5.70
N ASN A 10 5.19 -15.20 -6.38
CA ASN A 10 4.59 -15.11 -7.72
C ASN A 10 5.36 -15.95 -8.74
N ALA A 11 6.69 -15.89 -8.73
CA ALA A 11 7.52 -16.72 -9.60
C ALA A 11 7.33 -18.23 -9.32
N ALA A 12 7.31 -18.62 -8.04
CA ALA A 12 7.12 -20.00 -7.61
C ALA A 12 5.74 -20.57 -7.98
N THR A 13 4.69 -19.74 -7.99
CA THR A 13 3.31 -20.14 -8.33
C THR A 13 2.95 -19.92 -9.80
N ASN A 14 3.92 -19.54 -10.64
CA ASN A 14 3.69 -19.14 -12.04
C ASN A 14 2.62 -18.02 -12.19
N THR A 15 2.52 -17.14 -11.20
CA THR A 15 1.65 -15.96 -11.23
C THR A 15 2.37 -14.84 -11.96
N SER A 16 1.94 -14.55 -13.19
CA SER A 16 2.61 -13.59 -14.08
C SER A 16 2.57 -12.13 -13.63
N SER A 17 1.61 -11.77 -12.77
CA SER A 17 1.37 -10.38 -12.37
C SER A 17 1.55 -10.18 -10.88
N THR A 18 2.31 -9.15 -10.51
CA THR A 18 2.53 -8.75 -9.11
C THR A 18 1.29 -8.17 -8.43
N SER A 19 0.26 -7.80 -9.20
CA SER A 19 -1.03 -7.30 -8.68
C SER A 19 -2.10 -8.40 -8.57
N ARG A 20 -1.74 -9.66 -8.84
CA ARG A 20 -2.58 -10.84 -8.58
C ARG A 20 -2.12 -11.51 -7.30
N CYS A 21 -3.09 -12.01 -6.53
CA CYS A 21 -2.76 -12.80 -5.35
C CYS A 21 -2.23 -14.18 -5.78
N PHE A 22 -1.05 -14.56 -5.30
CA PHE A 22 -0.45 -15.87 -5.59
C PHE A 22 -1.20 -17.06 -4.93
N ILE A 23 -2.08 -16.79 -3.95
CA ILE A 23 -2.85 -17.83 -3.25
C ILE A 23 -4.13 -18.17 -4.02
N CYS A 24 -4.95 -17.15 -4.34
CA CYS A 24 -6.26 -17.34 -4.97
C CYS A 24 -6.32 -16.92 -6.46
N GLY A 25 -5.28 -16.27 -6.99
CA GLY A 25 -5.25 -15.76 -8.37
C GLY A 25 -6.12 -14.54 -8.65
N ALA A 26 -6.84 -14.05 -7.65
CA ALA A 26 -7.76 -12.92 -7.73
C ALA A 26 -7.03 -11.61 -8.02
N THR A 27 -7.72 -10.70 -8.72
CA THR A 27 -7.25 -9.35 -9.01
C THR A 27 -7.90 -8.35 -8.05
N SER A 28 -7.39 -7.11 -7.98
CA SER A 28 -8.04 -6.07 -7.15
C SER A 28 -9.46 -5.69 -7.57
N LYS A 29 -9.97 -6.13 -8.75
CA LYS A 29 -11.41 -6.00 -9.07
C LYS A 29 -12.24 -7.05 -8.34
N ASP A 30 -11.69 -8.25 -8.19
CA ASP A 30 -12.38 -9.39 -7.57
C ASP A 30 -12.42 -9.24 -6.05
N PHE A 31 -11.41 -8.61 -5.45
CA PHE A 31 -11.37 -8.34 -4.01
C PHE A 31 -12.45 -7.36 -3.51
N ASN A 32 -12.98 -6.49 -4.38
CA ASN A 32 -14.05 -5.56 -4.01
C ASN A 32 -15.44 -6.20 -4.07
N ASP A 33 -15.55 -7.42 -4.60
CA ASP A 33 -16.81 -8.13 -4.73
C ASP A 33 -16.91 -9.20 -3.64
N LEU A 34 -17.60 -8.88 -2.55
CA LEU A 34 -17.75 -9.76 -1.39
C LEU A 34 -18.57 -11.02 -1.69
N SER A 35 -19.28 -11.07 -2.83
CA SER A 35 -19.98 -12.29 -3.27
C SER A 35 -19.03 -13.34 -3.83
N LYS A 36 -17.83 -12.94 -4.27
CA LYS A 36 -16.80 -13.85 -4.77
C LYS A 36 -16.07 -14.49 -3.60
N ASN A 37 -16.39 -15.75 -3.35
CA ASN A 37 -15.56 -16.60 -2.50
C ASN A 37 -14.25 -16.90 -3.24
N ASN A 38 -13.20 -16.13 -2.92
CA ASN A 38 -11.86 -16.34 -3.46
C ASN A 38 -11.29 -17.64 -2.88
N VAL A 39 -11.49 -18.75 -3.59
CA VAL A 39 -10.97 -20.06 -3.21
C VAL A 39 -9.45 -20.10 -3.43
N VAL A 40 -8.74 -20.82 -2.57
CA VAL A 40 -7.32 -21.11 -2.75
C VAL A 40 -7.14 -21.87 -4.07
N LYS A 41 -6.34 -21.31 -4.99
CA LYS A 41 -6.07 -21.91 -6.30
C LYS A 41 -4.92 -22.90 -6.24
N CYS A 42 -3.94 -22.65 -5.38
CA CYS A 42 -2.73 -23.44 -5.20
C CYS A 42 -2.52 -23.68 -3.70
N PRO A 43 -2.86 -24.87 -3.17
CA PRO A 43 -2.67 -25.19 -1.75
C PRO A 43 -1.21 -25.08 -1.29
N GLU A 44 -0.26 -25.39 -2.18
CA GLU A 44 1.18 -25.29 -1.94
C GLU A 44 1.60 -23.84 -1.63
N ALA A 45 0.85 -22.86 -2.16
CA ALA A 45 1.10 -21.45 -1.89
C ALA A 45 0.90 -21.06 -0.41
N LEU A 46 0.14 -21.87 0.34
CA LEU A 46 -0.06 -21.65 1.78
C LEU A 46 1.22 -21.91 2.58
N GLU A 47 2.13 -22.75 2.08
CA GLU A 47 3.41 -23.05 2.73
C GLU A 47 4.39 -21.86 2.74
N PHE A 48 4.13 -20.86 1.89
CA PHE A 48 4.90 -19.62 1.85
C PHE A 48 4.55 -18.69 3.02
N GLY A 49 3.36 -18.86 3.63
CA GLY A 49 2.88 -18.00 4.70
C GLY A 49 2.66 -16.55 4.28
N ILE A 50 2.42 -15.68 5.26
CA ILE A 50 2.28 -14.22 5.06
C ILE A 50 3.57 -13.54 5.51
N SER A 51 4.15 -12.73 4.63
CA SER A 51 5.28 -11.87 4.98
C SER A 51 4.79 -10.68 5.82
N ASN A 52 4.94 -10.75 7.15
CA ASN A 52 4.52 -9.68 8.07
C ASN A 52 5.16 -8.31 7.73
N LEU A 53 6.44 -8.31 7.34
CA LEU A 53 7.15 -7.10 6.93
C LEU A 53 6.47 -6.44 5.73
N HIS A 54 6.27 -7.20 4.64
CA HIS A 54 5.66 -6.65 3.44
C HIS A 54 4.17 -6.35 3.65
N ALA A 55 3.44 -7.13 4.45
CA ALA A 55 2.05 -6.83 4.80
C ALA A 55 1.94 -5.44 5.47
N LYS A 56 2.81 -5.13 6.43
CA LYS A 56 2.82 -3.83 7.12
C LYS A 56 3.21 -2.68 6.18
N ILE A 57 4.26 -2.85 5.38
CA ILE A 57 4.70 -1.83 4.40
C ILE A 57 3.61 -1.57 3.36
N ARG A 58 2.97 -2.62 2.82
CA ARG A 58 1.90 -2.47 1.81
C ARG A 58 0.64 -1.83 2.39
N LEU A 59 0.29 -2.15 3.64
CA LEU A 59 -0.82 -1.48 4.31
C LEU A 59 -0.55 0.01 4.47
N PHE A 60 0.65 0.36 4.94
CA PHE A 60 1.10 1.75 5.04
C PHE A 60 1.02 2.49 3.70
N GLU A 61 1.60 1.94 2.63
CA GLU A 61 1.52 2.53 1.29
C GLU A 61 0.07 2.67 0.79
N SER A 62 -0.78 1.68 1.08
CA SER A 62 -2.20 1.71 0.72
C SER A 62 -2.94 2.86 1.41
N VAL A 63 -2.70 3.07 2.72
CA VAL A 63 -3.31 4.15 3.49
C VAL A 63 -2.87 5.51 2.95
N LEU A 64 -1.58 5.70 2.66
CA LEU A 64 -1.09 6.94 2.06
C LEU A 64 -1.72 7.22 0.69
N HIS A 65 -1.72 6.23 -0.20
CA HIS A 65 -2.33 6.39 -1.52
C HIS A 65 -3.83 6.64 -1.47
N LEU A 66 -4.53 6.11 -0.46
CA LEU A 66 -5.93 6.43 -0.21
C LEU A 66 -6.07 7.90 0.21
N ALA A 67 -5.25 8.34 1.18
CA ALA A 67 -5.27 9.71 1.71
C ALA A 67 -5.00 10.77 0.62
N TYR A 68 -4.03 10.51 -0.27
CA TYR A 68 -3.72 11.40 -1.40
C TYR A 68 -4.89 11.55 -2.37
N LYS A 69 -5.70 10.49 -2.54
CA LYS A 69 -6.82 10.43 -3.49
C LYS A 69 -8.15 10.86 -2.91
N LEU A 70 -8.23 11.19 -1.61
CA LEU A 70 -9.48 11.65 -0.97
C LEU A 70 -10.13 12.85 -1.67
N PRO A 71 -9.39 13.87 -2.17
CA PRO A 71 -10.00 15.00 -2.87
C PRO A 71 -10.68 14.59 -4.18
N VAL A 72 -10.12 13.60 -4.87
CA VAL A 72 -10.57 13.17 -6.21
C VAL A 72 -11.60 12.05 -6.12
N LYS A 73 -11.53 11.21 -5.09
CA LYS A 73 -12.40 10.03 -4.86
C LYS A 73 -12.43 9.05 -6.03
N LYS A 74 -11.32 8.98 -6.79
CA LYS A 74 -11.11 8.03 -7.90
C LYS A 74 -9.92 7.14 -7.60
N TYR A 75 -10.04 5.85 -7.91
CA TYR A 75 -8.96 4.88 -7.66
C TYR A 75 -8.29 4.43 -8.95
N ARG A 76 -9.07 3.91 -9.92
CA ARG A 76 -8.58 3.36 -11.20
C ARG A 76 -8.99 4.20 -12.39
N GLU A 77 -9.97 5.07 -12.22
CA GLU A 77 -10.46 5.96 -13.26
C GLU A 77 -9.34 6.90 -13.72
N ARG A 78 -9.38 7.26 -15.01
CA ARG A 78 -8.42 8.23 -15.56
C ARG A 78 -8.68 9.59 -14.90
N ARG A 79 -7.63 10.14 -14.30
CA ARG A 79 -7.64 11.48 -13.68
C ARG A 79 -7.42 12.56 -14.72
N THR A 80 -8.16 13.67 -14.60
CA THR A 80 -7.90 14.89 -15.36
C THR A 80 -6.59 15.56 -14.90
N PRO A 81 -6.01 16.49 -15.66
CA PRO A 81 -4.84 17.24 -15.21
C PRO A 81 -5.07 17.98 -13.88
N GLU A 82 -6.27 18.54 -13.69
CA GLU A 82 -6.67 19.23 -12.45
C GLU A 82 -6.74 18.28 -11.26
N GLU A 83 -7.31 17.09 -11.45
CA GLU A 83 -7.38 16.06 -10.40
C GLU A 83 -6.00 15.55 -9.99
N LYS A 84 -5.06 15.44 -10.93
CA LYS A 84 -3.67 15.10 -10.62
C LYS A 84 -3.01 16.18 -9.77
N LEU A 85 -3.25 17.45 -10.09
CA LEU A 85 -2.72 18.57 -9.32
C LEU A 85 -3.25 18.56 -7.88
N LEU A 86 -4.55 18.28 -7.69
CA LEU A 86 -5.15 18.14 -6.35
C LEU A 86 -4.52 16.99 -5.55
N GLU A 87 -4.26 15.85 -6.20
CA GLU A 87 -3.59 14.71 -5.56
C GLU A 87 -2.14 15.03 -5.19
N GLU A 88 -1.40 15.73 -6.06
CA GLU A 88 -0.02 16.17 -5.79
C GLU A 88 0.04 17.20 -4.66
N GLN A 89 -0.89 18.16 -4.62
CA GLN A 89 -1.02 19.13 -3.54
C GLN A 89 -1.31 18.41 -2.21
N ARG A 90 -2.30 17.52 -2.19
CA ARG A 90 -2.65 16.75 -0.99
C ARG A 90 -1.51 15.87 -0.51
N LYS A 91 -0.78 15.25 -1.44
CA LYS A 91 0.44 14.48 -1.13
C LYS A 91 1.49 15.38 -0.48
N GLY A 92 1.77 16.55 -1.03
CA GLY A 92 2.71 17.51 -0.47
C GLY A 92 2.35 17.96 0.95
N GLU A 93 1.07 18.29 1.18
CA GLU A 93 0.55 18.64 2.51
C GLU A 93 0.80 17.53 3.54
N ILE A 94 0.41 16.29 3.21
CA ILE A 94 0.57 15.15 4.12
C ILE A 94 2.06 14.87 4.37
N GLN A 95 2.90 14.91 3.34
CA GLN A 95 4.34 14.70 3.49
C GLN A 95 4.99 15.75 4.40
N GLU A 96 4.60 17.02 4.26
CA GLU A 96 5.13 18.09 5.10
C GLU A 96 4.65 17.95 6.55
N ARG A 97 3.37 17.66 6.78
CA ARG A 97 2.83 17.42 8.13
C ARG A 97 3.54 16.26 8.84
N PHE A 98 3.75 15.13 8.17
CA PHE A 98 4.52 14.03 8.77
C PHE A 98 5.95 14.44 9.10
N ARG A 99 6.59 15.24 8.25
CA ARG A 99 7.94 15.74 8.49
C ARG A 99 7.99 16.68 9.68
N THR A 100 7.06 17.63 9.80
CA THR A 100 7.07 18.64 10.87
C THR A 100 6.60 18.09 12.21
N GLU A 101 5.54 17.28 12.22
CA GLU A 101 4.90 16.80 13.45
C GLU A 101 5.58 15.54 14.02
N THR A 102 6.17 14.69 13.16
CA THR A 102 6.75 13.40 13.59
C THR A 102 8.23 13.22 13.22
N GLY A 103 8.79 14.11 12.39
CA GLY A 103 10.14 13.96 11.83
C GLY A 103 10.26 12.83 10.80
N LEU A 104 9.14 12.27 10.33
CA LEU A 104 9.14 11.18 9.34
C LEU A 104 9.16 11.71 7.91
N LEU A 105 10.09 11.19 7.11
CA LEU A 105 10.10 11.40 5.67
C LEU A 105 9.37 10.25 4.99
N ILE A 106 8.15 10.49 4.52
CA ILE A 106 7.30 9.47 3.89
C ILE A 106 7.25 9.63 2.36
N ASP A 107 7.22 8.52 1.64
CA ASP A 107 7.08 8.44 0.18
C ASP A 107 8.03 9.35 -0.62
N MET A 108 9.25 9.52 -0.12
CA MET A 108 10.31 10.30 -0.77
C MET A 108 11.21 9.38 -1.60
N PRO A 109 11.54 9.73 -2.86
CA PRO A 109 12.42 8.93 -3.71
C PRO A 109 13.84 8.86 -3.13
N LYS A 110 14.46 7.68 -3.17
CA LYS A 110 15.88 7.48 -2.81
C LYS A 110 16.74 7.48 -4.08
N HIS A 111 17.99 7.94 -3.98
CA HIS A 111 18.89 8.16 -5.13
C HIS A 111 19.17 6.90 -5.97
N ASN A 112 19.15 5.71 -5.37
CA ASN A 112 19.49 4.46 -6.05
C ASN A 112 18.26 3.64 -6.46
N PHE A 113 17.35 3.36 -5.51
CA PHE A 113 16.13 2.61 -5.79
C PHE A 113 15.13 2.71 -4.63
N GLY A 114 13.83 2.65 -4.95
CA GLY A 114 12.74 2.66 -3.98
C GLY A 114 12.47 4.05 -3.38
N ASN A 115 11.72 4.05 -2.29
CA ASN A 115 11.36 5.25 -1.55
C ASN A 115 11.71 5.08 -0.07
N THR A 116 11.37 6.09 0.73
CA THR A 116 11.50 6.05 2.20
C THR A 116 10.50 5.13 2.88
N ASN A 117 9.63 4.42 2.16
CA ASN A 117 8.63 3.51 2.73
C ASN A 117 9.24 2.13 3.02
N ASP A 118 10.15 2.09 3.97
CA ASP A 118 10.73 0.85 4.47
C ASP A 118 10.06 0.38 5.77
N GLY A 119 10.55 -0.74 6.30
CA GLY A 119 10.02 -1.34 7.53
C GLY A 119 10.05 -0.38 8.73
N ASN A 120 11.08 0.47 8.83
CA ASN A 120 11.20 1.42 9.94
C ASN A 120 10.18 2.55 9.80
N THR A 121 10.02 3.11 8.61
CA THR A 121 9.01 4.13 8.34
C THR A 121 7.60 3.59 8.58
N SER A 122 7.28 2.40 8.09
CA SER A 122 5.97 1.77 8.33
C SER A 122 5.74 1.48 9.82
N ARG A 123 6.78 1.15 10.59
CA ARG A 123 6.66 0.97 12.04
C ARG A 123 6.25 2.27 12.70
N ARG A 124 7.04 3.33 12.51
CA ARG A 124 6.79 4.64 13.11
C ARG A 124 5.45 5.26 12.69
N PHE A 125 5.03 5.03 11.45
CA PHE A 125 3.71 5.46 10.97
C PHE A 125 2.55 4.83 11.78
N PHE A 126 2.68 3.59 12.23
CA PHE A 126 1.65 2.91 13.02
C PHE A 126 1.91 2.99 14.54
N ASP A 127 2.91 3.74 15.00
CA ASP A 127 3.21 3.88 16.44
C ASP A 127 2.23 4.87 17.11
N ASP A 128 1.78 5.91 16.38
CA ASP A 128 0.74 6.83 16.82
C ASP A 128 -0.37 6.91 15.75
N THR A 129 -1.41 6.11 15.96
CA THR A 129 -2.53 5.99 15.00
C THR A 129 -3.47 7.19 15.02
N GLU A 130 -3.57 7.90 16.15
CA GLU A 130 -4.45 9.06 16.28
C GLU A 130 -3.89 10.22 15.47
N LEU A 131 -2.62 10.57 15.70
CA LEU A 131 -1.92 11.60 14.94
C LEU A 131 -1.86 11.26 13.45
N THR A 132 -1.60 10.00 13.13
CA THR A 132 -1.58 9.53 11.73
C THR A 132 -2.94 9.70 11.06
N ALA A 133 -4.03 9.38 11.74
CA ALA A 133 -5.38 9.55 11.21
C ALA A 133 -5.73 11.03 11.03
N GLU A 134 -5.30 11.89 11.95
CA GLU A 134 -5.47 13.34 11.85
C GLU A 134 -4.71 13.91 10.65
N ILE A 135 -3.44 13.54 10.48
CA ILE A 135 -2.62 13.99 9.34
C ILE A 135 -3.22 13.53 8.01
N THR A 136 -3.59 12.25 7.91
CA THR A 136 -4.02 11.64 6.64
C THR A 136 -5.47 11.96 6.27
N PHE A 137 -6.39 11.84 7.22
CA PHE A 137 -7.84 11.91 7.00
C PHE A 137 -8.49 13.17 7.58
N GLY A 138 -7.80 13.95 8.41
CA GLY A 138 -8.41 15.08 9.12
C GLY A 138 -9.52 14.65 10.08
N LEU A 139 -9.40 13.45 10.62
CA LEU A 139 -10.26 12.95 11.69
C LEU A 139 -9.63 13.41 13.02
N TYR A 140 -10.45 13.95 13.92
CA TYR A 140 -10.14 14.56 15.23
C TYR A 140 -10.00 16.09 15.24
#